data_AF-A0A849NJF4-F1
#
_entry.id   AF-A0A849NJF4-F1
#
_cell.length_a   1.000
_cell.length_b   1.000
_cell.length_c   1.000
_cell.angle_alpha   90.00
_cell.angle_beta   90.00
_cell.angle_gamma   90.00
#
_symmetry.space_group_name_H-M   'P 1'
#
loop_
_entity.id
_entity.type
_entity.pdbx_description
1 polymer ?
#
loop_
_entity_poly.entity_id
_entity_poly.type
_entity_poly.pdbx_seq_one_letter_code
_entity_poly.pdbx_strand_id
1 'polypeptide(L)'
;MIKEIELFILPEFIEDYKYLRGLTAKKLKLNENEISLVRVDRRSIDARKHKPAYRLKVTVFVNEEPKDLFQPINLEPVSGSKTVHIIGSGPAGLFAALKLIEQGIKPIIYERGKDVQERRRDLKAIQQEGIVNPDSNYCFGEGGAGTYSDGKLYTRATKRGNVKRILNLLVQHGAQNEILIDAHPHIGSNVLPKVITEIRETIIRCGGEINFNSKLTGIKTADGKVESIIVNETDEIKTDSVILATGHSARDIYYLLDKNKISLEAKDFAMGVRIEHPQKLIDKIQYHSEVRHPNLPASSYSLTCQIDGRGIYSFCMCPGGIIIPSATSPDELVLNGMSISRRDSPFANSGIVVTVTRDDWKHHKQHGIFAGLEFQKEIERAAFDAGGGNQKAPAQRVTDFLKKRTSSTLPNTSYIPGVISIGMNEVLPRKINYRLAKAINYFGSRMKGYVTEEAQILAGETRTSSPIRILRDRETLMHPEVNGLFPAGEGAGYAGGIISAAIDGERCAEAASNYIS
;
A
#
# COMPACT_ATOMS: atom_id res chain seq x y z
N MET A 1 17.62 -31.97 -18.71
CA MET A 1 18.34 -31.23 -17.66
C MET A 1 17.74 -29.84 -17.46
N ILE A 2 17.78 -29.30 -16.23
CA ILE A 2 17.36 -27.93 -15.91
C ILE A 2 18.59 -27.09 -15.55
N LYS A 3 18.74 -25.89 -16.14
CA LYS A 3 19.81 -24.94 -15.82
C LYS A 3 19.25 -23.57 -15.46
N GLU A 4 19.82 -22.92 -14.45
CA GLU A 4 19.55 -21.51 -14.15
C GLU A 4 20.68 -20.63 -14.69
N ILE A 5 20.34 -19.58 -15.43
CA ILE A 5 21.31 -18.58 -15.90
C ILE A 5 20.78 -17.16 -15.75
N GLU A 6 21.69 -16.19 -15.82
CA GLU A 6 21.34 -14.77 -15.93
C GLU A 6 21.60 -14.25 -17.34
N LEU A 7 20.70 -13.43 -17.87
CA LEU A 7 20.82 -12.79 -19.17
C LEU A 7 20.67 -11.27 -19.04
N PHE A 8 21.40 -10.54 -19.87
CA PHE A 8 21.29 -9.09 -20.00
C PHE A 8 20.72 -8.78 -21.37
N ILE A 9 19.55 -8.13 -21.41
CA ILE A 9 18.75 -7.92 -22.62
C ILE A 9 18.48 -6.43 -22.76
N LEU A 10 18.79 -5.85 -23.92
CA LEU A 10 18.42 -4.47 -24.21
C LEU A 10 16.90 -4.35 -24.39
N PRO A 11 16.28 -3.20 -24.10
CA PRO A 11 14.83 -3.02 -24.22
C PRO A 11 14.26 -3.40 -25.59
N GLU A 12 15.01 -3.21 -26.68
CA GLU A 12 14.60 -3.58 -28.04
C GLU A 12 14.37 -5.09 -28.24
N PHE A 13 14.99 -5.95 -27.42
CA PHE A 13 14.91 -7.41 -27.54
C PHE A 13 14.12 -8.10 -26.42
N ILE A 14 13.52 -7.35 -25.48
CA ILE A 14 12.90 -7.95 -24.28
C ILE A 14 11.67 -8.83 -24.60
N GLU A 15 10.99 -8.57 -25.71
CA GLU A 15 9.84 -9.34 -26.19
C GLU A 15 10.22 -10.35 -27.28
N ASP A 16 11.49 -10.39 -27.70
CA ASP A 16 11.98 -11.30 -28.73
C ASP A 16 12.44 -12.63 -28.11
N TYR A 17 11.53 -13.60 -28.07
CA TYR A 17 11.83 -14.94 -27.56
C TYR A 17 12.90 -15.67 -28.40
N LYS A 18 12.98 -15.42 -29.71
CA LYS A 18 13.99 -16.04 -30.57
C LYS A 18 15.38 -15.52 -30.22
N TYR A 19 15.51 -14.21 -30.01
CA TYR A 19 16.74 -13.62 -29.50
C TYR A 19 17.13 -14.18 -28.14
N LEU A 20 16.18 -14.28 -27.20
CA LEU A 20 16.41 -14.84 -25.87
C LEU A 20 16.90 -16.29 -25.94
N ARG A 21 16.27 -17.11 -26.78
CA ARG A 21 16.61 -18.52 -27.00
C ARG A 21 18.01 -18.67 -27.61
N GLY A 22 18.33 -17.91 -28.65
CA GLY A 22 19.66 -17.95 -29.28
C GLY A 22 20.78 -17.48 -28.33
N LEU A 23 20.54 -16.44 -27.55
CA LEU A 23 21.48 -15.99 -26.53
C LEU A 23 21.70 -17.04 -25.43
N THR A 24 20.62 -17.72 -25.03
CA THR A 24 20.66 -18.84 -24.07
C THR A 24 21.48 -20.01 -24.59
N ALA A 25 21.22 -20.46 -25.82
CA ALA A 25 21.93 -21.55 -26.48
C ALA A 25 23.44 -21.25 -26.57
N LYS A 26 23.80 -20.05 -27.03
CA LYS A 26 25.19 -19.58 -27.09
C LYS A 26 25.86 -19.58 -25.72
N LYS A 27 25.18 -19.08 -24.69
CA LYS A 27 25.72 -19.01 -23.32
C LYS A 27 25.93 -20.40 -22.71
N LEU A 28 25.03 -21.34 -22.98
CA LEU A 28 25.08 -22.70 -22.46
C LEU A 28 25.87 -23.68 -23.33
N LYS A 29 26.34 -23.25 -24.51
CA LYS A 29 26.97 -24.08 -25.54
C LYS A 29 26.08 -25.28 -25.94
N LEU A 30 24.80 -25.04 -26.11
CA LEU A 30 23.80 -26.04 -26.53
C LEU A 30 23.31 -25.73 -27.94
N ASN A 31 22.77 -26.74 -28.63
CA ASN A 31 21.98 -26.52 -29.83
C ASN A 31 20.61 -25.93 -29.43
N GLU A 32 20.11 -24.95 -30.18
CA GLU A 32 18.80 -24.36 -29.92
C GLU A 32 17.67 -25.40 -29.90
N ASN A 33 17.80 -26.49 -30.67
CA ASN A 33 16.79 -27.56 -30.73
C ASN A 33 16.70 -28.39 -29.44
N GLU A 34 17.75 -28.39 -28.60
CA GLU A 34 17.76 -29.12 -27.33
C GLU A 34 17.00 -28.35 -26.22
N ILE A 35 16.73 -27.06 -26.44
CA ILE A 35 16.06 -26.21 -25.45
C ILE A 35 14.54 -26.41 -25.56
N SER A 36 13.94 -27.05 -24.56
CA SER A 36 12.48 -27.17 -24.47
C SER A 36 11.82 -25.82 -24.18
N LEU A 37 12.30 -25.09 -23.16
CA LEU A 37 11.78 -23.76 -22.79
C LEU A 37 12.86 -22.89 -22.13
N VAL A 38 12.86 -21.59 -22.45
CA VAL A 38 13.55 -20.56 -21.66
C VAL A 38 12.51 -19.78 -20.87
N ARG A 39 12.33 -20.10 -19.59
CA ARG A 39 11.35 -19.45 -18.73
C ARG A 39 12.00 -18.33 -17.94
N VAL A 40 11.43 -17.13 -17.99
CA VAL A 40 11.87 -16.02 -17.14
C VAL A 40 11.28 -16.20 -15.75
N ASP A 41 12.14 -16.35 -14.74
CA ASP A 41 11.70 -16.45 -13.33
C ASP A 41 11.84 -15.12 -12.58
N ARG A 42 12.70 -14.22 -13.08
CA ARG A 42 12.85 -12.88 -12.52
C ARG A 42 13.25 -11.87 -13.58
N ARG A 43 12.63 -10.70 -13.57
CA ARG A 43 12.92 -9.56 -14.45
C ARG A 43 13.20 -8.30 -13.62
N SER A 44 14.30 -7.62 -13.91
CA SER A 44 14.67 -6.35 -13.28
C SER A 44 15.32 -5.42 -14.30
N ILE A 45 15.30 -4.11 -14.05
CA ILE A 45 15.93 -3.11 -14.92
C ILE A 45 17.17 -2.58 -14.21
N ASP A 46 18.31 -2.62 -14.90
CA ASP A 46 19.53 -1.92 -14.51
C ASP A 46 19.65 -0.64 -15.33
N ALA A 47 19.38 0.49 -14.68
CA ALA A 47 19.46 1.82 -15.28
C ALA A 47 20.68 2.63 -14.78
N ARG A 48 21.66 1.98 -14.11
CA ARG A 48 22.84 2.68 -13.57
C ARG A 48 23.86 3.07 -14.64
N LYS A 49 23.79 2.43 -15.81
CA LYS A 49 24.63 2.72 -16.97
C LYS A 49 23.87 3.60 -17.94
N HIS A 50 24.60 4.24 -18.86
CA HIS A 50 24.02 5.12 -19.88
C HIS A 50 22.94 4.44 -20.74
N LYS A 51 23.04 3.12 -20.97
CA LYS A 51 21.99 2.35 -21.64
C LYS A 51 21.29 1.44 -20.62
N PRO A 52 20.01 1.68 -20.29
CA PRO A 52 19.26 0.79 -19.41
C PRO A 52 19.10 -0.58 -20.07
N ALA A 53 19.20 -1.64 -19.27
CA ALA A 53 19.04 -3.02 -19.74
C ALA A 53 18.23 -3.85 -18.75
N TYR A 54 17.53 -4.85 -19.25
CA TYR A 54 16.89 -5.86 -18.43
C TYR A 54 17.91 -6.90 -17.97
N ARG A 55 17.89 -7.21 -16.68
CA ARG A 55 18.56 -8.38 -16.11
C ARG A 55 17.51 -9.43 -15.80
N LEU A 56 17.60 -10.55 -16.52
CA LEU A 56 16.70 -11.68 -16.42
C LEU A 56 17.38 -12.82 -15.68
N LYS A 57 16.72 -13.41 -14.68
CA LYS A 57 17.04 -14.75 -14.20
C LYS A 57 16.11 -15.72 -14.94
N VAL A 58 16.68 -16.69 -15.64
CA VAL A 58 15.92 -17.64 -16.44
C VAL A 58 16.24 -19.07 -16.05
N THR A 59 15.20 -19.91 -16.05
CA THR A 59 15.31 -21.37 -15.97
C THR A 59 15.18 -21.93 -17.39
N VAL A 60 16.15 -22.74 -17.78
CA VAL A 60 16.25 -23.37 -19.10
C VAL A 60 15.98 -24.85 -18.93
N PHE A 61 14.90 -25.31 -19.56
CA PHE A 61 14.55 -26.72 -19.66
C PHE A 61 15.17 -27.28 -20.94
N VAL A 62 16.01 -28.31 -20.81
CA VAL A 62 16.73 -28.93 -21.93
C VAL A 62 16.30 -30.38 -22.02
N ASN A 63 15.61 -30.76 -23.08
CA ASN A 63 14.99 -32.08 -23.25
C ASN A 63 14.20 -32.54 -22.00
N GLU A 64 13.53 -31.59 -21.34
CA GLU A 64 12.70 -31.84 -20.15
C GLU A 64 11.38 -31.10 -20.27
N GLU A 65 10.33 -31.65 -19.65
CA GLU A 65 9.02 -31.04 -19.62
C GLU A 65 9.04 -29.74 -18.81
N PRO A 66 8.60 -28.61 -19.40
CA PRO A 66 8.57 -27.35 -18.69
C PRO A 66 7.55 -27.35 -17.55
N LYS A 67 7.90 -26.73 -16.43
CA LYS A 67 6.96 -26.45 -15.34
C LYS A 67 6.45 -25.02 -15.45
N ASP A 68 5.21 -24.78 -15.05
CA ASP A 68 4.67 -23.42 -14.95
C ASP A 68 5.15 -22.68 -13.70
N LEU A 69 5.25 -21.37 -13.82
CA LEU A 69 5.59 -20.50 -12.68
C LEU A 69 4.39 -20.30 -11.75
N PHE A 70 3.19 -20.22 -12.34
CA PHE A 70 1.93 -20.19 -11.62
C PHE A 70 1.63 -21.56 -11.04
N GLN A 71 1.22 -21.59 -9.78
CA GLN A 71 0.89 -22.79 -9.02
C GLN A 71 -0.46 -22.53 -8.34
N PRO A 72 -1.57 -23.09 -8.87
CA PRO A 72 -2.89 -22.87 -8.30
C PRO A 72 -2.98 -23.50 -6.91
N ILE A 73 -3.67 -22.81 -6.01
CA ILE A 73 -3.99 -23.30 -4.68
C ILE A 73 -5.44 -23.73 -4.68
N ASN A 74 -5.68 -24.98 -4.30
CA ASN A 74 -7.02 -25.51 -4.22
C ASN A 74 -7.72 -25.01 -2.95
N LEU A 75 -8.85 -24.33 -3.12
CA LEU A 75 -9.68 -23.81 -2.04
C LEU A 75 -11.03 -24.51 -2.09
N GLU A 76 -11.25 -25.40 -1.15
CA GLU A 76 -12.46 -26.22 -1.07
C GLU A 76 -13.52 -25.57 -0.17
N PRO A 77 -14.82 -25.83 -0.40
CA PRO A 77 -15.87 -25.40 0.51
C PRO A 77 -15.67 -25.93 1.94
N VAL A 78 -15.81 -25.04 2.92
CA VAL A 78 -15.72 -25.40 4.33
C VAL A 78 -16.94 -26.23 4.75
N SER A 79 -16.69 -27.32 5.48
CA SER A 79 -17.74 -28.23 5.99
C SER A 79 -17.86 -28.21 7.52
N GLY A 80 -16.95 -27.53 8.21
CA GLY A 80 -16.93 -27.42 9.67
C GLY A 80 -17.89 -26.36 10.23
N SER A 81 -18.22 -26.47 11.52
CA SER A 81 -19.03 -25.50 12.25
C SER A 81 -18.22 -24.36 12.87
N LYS A 82 -16.88 -24.47 12.91
CA LYS A 82 -15.98 -23.48 13.51
C LYS A 82 -15.97 -22.20 12.66
N THR A 83 -16.12 -21.05 13.30
CA THR A 83 -16.09 -19.73 12.68
C THR A 83 -14.98 -18.87 13.27
N VAL A 84 -14.44 -17.98 12.45
CA VAL A 84 -13.57 -16.87 12.89
C VAL A 84 -14.08 -15.58 12.30
N HIS A 85 -14.23 -14.56 13.14
CA HIS A 85 -14.76 -13.26 12.74
C HIS A 85 -13.60 -12.33 12.39
N ILE A 86 -13.72 -11.61 11.28
CA ILE A 86 -12.67 -10.75 10.74
C ILE A 86 -13.24 -9.34 10.57
N ILE A 87 -12.57 -8.35 11.15
CA ILE A 87 -12.99 -6.95 11.07
C ILE A 87 -12.09 -6.23 10.06
N GLY A 88 -12.68 -5.88 8.91
CA GLY A 88 -12.02 -5.24 7.78
C GLY A 88 -11.70 -6.21 6.65
N SER A 89 -11.97 -5.76 5.42
CA SER A 89 -11.74 -6.51 4.17
C SER A 89 -10.52 -6.01 3.39
N GLY A 90 -9.53 -5.42 4.08
CA GLY A 90 -8.24 -5.10 3.51
C GLY A 90 -7.39 -6.34 3.20
N PRO A 91 -6.15 -6.20 2.68
CA PRO A 91 -5.29 -7.34 2.37
C PRO A 91 -5.08 -8.30 3.56
N ALA A 92 -4.97 -7.80 4.79
CA ALA A 92 -4.87 -8.66 5.97
C ALA A 92 -6.15 -9.50 6.20
N GLY A 93 -7.33 -8.89 6.11
CA GLY A 93 -8.60 -9.61 6.33
C GLY A 93 -8.93 -10.61 5.22
N LEU A 94 -8.74 -10.22 3.96
CA LEU A 94 -9.02 -11.09 2.81
C LEU A 94 -8.12 -12.33 2.80
N PHE A 95 -6.82 -12.15 3.04
CA PHE A 95 -5.90 -13.29 3.07
C PHE A 95 -6.02 -14.13 4.34
N ALA A 96 -6.44 -13.53 5.46
CA ALA A 96 -6.86 -14.31 6.62
C ALA A 96 -8.06 -15.21 6.28
N ALA A 97 -9.07 -14.69 5.58
CA ALA A 97 -10.24 -15.48 5.17
C ALA A 97 -9.88 -16.64 4.23
N LEU A 98 -9.06 -16.40 3.19
CA LEU A 98 -8.58 -17.46 2.30
C LEU A 98 -7.82 -18.53 3.08
N LYS A 99 -7.00 -18.13 4.05
CA LYS A 99 -6.23 -19.07 4.87
C LYS A 99 -7.11 -19.89 5.82
N LEU A 100 -8.15 -19.29 6.41
CA LEU A 100 -9.13 -20.01 7.24
C LEU A 100 -9.89 -21.06 6.42
N ILE A 101 -10.25 -20.74 5.17
CA ILE A 101 -10.88 -21.69 4.24
C ILE A 101 -9.96 -22.90 4.00
N GLU A 102 -8.66 -22.68 3.77
CA GLU A 102 -7.69 -23.78 3.66
C GLU A 102 -7.60 -24.67 4.91
N GLN A 103 -7.93 -24.11 6.08
CA GLN A 103 -7.97 -24.83 7.35
C GLN A 103 -9.36 -25.42 7.67
N GLY A 104 -10.31 -25.32 6.74
CA GLY A 104 -11.67 -25.84 6.92
C GLY A 104 -12.52 -25.01 7.89
N ILE A 105 -12.13 -23.77 8.18
CA ILE A 105 -12.80 -22.85 9.11
C ILE A 105 -13.56 -21.80 8.30
N LYS A 106 -14.81 -21.54 8.69
CA LYS A 106 -15.65 -20.53 8.03
C LYS A 106 -15.25 -19.11 8.45
N PRO A 107 -14.73 -18.26 7.53
CA PRO A 107 -14.49 -16.86 7.85
C PRO A 107 -15.78 -16.04 7.71
N ILE A 108 -15.98 -15.09 8.64
CA ILE A 108 -17.07 -14.11 8.57
C ILE A 108 -16.46 -12.72 8.65
N ILE A 109 -16.47 -11.98 7.54
CA ILE A 109 -15.89 -10.64 7.43
C ILE A 109 -16.97 -9.58 7.68
N TYR A 110 -16.62 -8.55 8.45
CA TYR A 110 -17.38 -7.30 8.61
C TYR A 110 -16.56 -6.14 8.09
N GLU A 111 -17.03 -5.50 7.02
CA GLU A 111 -16.41 -4.34 6.39
C GLU A 111 -17.30 -3.11 6.60
N ARG A 112 -16.75 -2.05 7.20
CA ARG A 112 -17.49 -0.81 7.46
C ARG A 112 -17.95 -0.12 6.17
N GLY A 113 -17.14 -0.22 5.11
CA GLY A 113 -17.44 0.39 3.83
C GLY A 113 -18.20 -0.51 2.87
N LYS A 114 -18.33 -0.02 1.64
CA LYS A 114 -19.11 -0.66 0.58
C LYS A 114 -18.27 -1.63 -0.26
N ASP A 115 -18.96 -2.42 -1.09
CA ASP A 115 -18.34 -3.17 -2.17
C ASP A 115 -17.63 -2.24 -3.17
N VAL A 116 -16.76 -2.81 -4.02
CA VAL A 116 -15.92 -2.04 -4.92
C VAL A 116 -16.69 -1.24 -5.98
N GLN A 117 -17.89 -1.66 -6.36
CA GLN A 117 -18.68 -0.95 -7.37
C GLN A 117 -19.35 0.28 -6.77
N GLU A 118 -19.99 0.14 -5.62
CA GLU A 118 -20.63 1.25 -4.93
C GLU A 118 -19.59 2.23 -4.37
N ARG A 119 -18.50 1.73 -3.80
CA ARG A 119 -17.38 2.54 -3.29
C ARG A 119 -16.82 3.49 -4.35
N ARG A 120 -16.77 3.08 -5.62
CA ARG A 120 -16.30 3.92 -6.73
C ARG A 120 -17.11 5.21 -6.89
N ARG A 121 -18.42 5.17 -6.57
CA ARG A 121 -19.28 6.37 -6.61
C ARG A 121 -18.87 7.36 -5.53
N ASP A 122 -18.60 6.88 -4.32
CA ASP A 122 -18.13 7.72 -3.23
C ASP A 122 -16.74 8.31 -3.54
N LEU A 123 -15.83 7.55 -4.16
CA LEU A 123 -14.52 8.09 -4.58
C LEU A 123 -14.65 9.19 -5.63
N LYS A 124 -15.59 9.04 -6.57
CA LYS A 124 -15.89 10.07 -7.57
C LYS A 124 -16.42 11.34 -6.89
N ALA A 125 -17.31 11.20 -5.90
CA ALA A 125 -17.84 12.33 -5.14
C ALA A 125 -16.72 13.09 -4.39
N ILE A 126 -15.74 12.39 -3.79
CA ILE A 126 -14.58 13.04 -3.18
C ILE A 126 -13.79 13.85 -4.23
N GLN A 127 -13.51 13.25 -5.39
CA GLN A 127 -12.69 13.88 -6.41
C GLN A 127 -13.35 15.08 -7.09
N GLN A 128 -14.65 14.97 -7.39
CA GLN A 128 -15.36 15.94 -8.25
C GLN A 128 -16.17 16.96 -7.45
N GLU A 129 -16.67 16.56 -6.28
CA GLU A 129 -17.61 17.35 -5.48
C GLU A 129 -17.03 17.70 -4.10
N GLY A 130 -15.89 17.12 -3.72
CA GLY A 130 -15.26 17.33 -2.41
C GLY A 130 -15.99 16.63 -1.25
N ILE A 131 -16.94 15.74 -1.54
CA ILE A 131 -17.78 15.08 -0.52
C ILE A 131 -17.09 13.81 -0.02
N VAL A 132 -16.71 13.80 1.26
CA VAL A 132 -16.10 12.64 1.91
C VAL A 132 -17.15 11.86 2.68
N ASN A 133 -17.40 10.62 2.27
CA ASN A 133 -18.15 9.66 3.07
C ASN A 133 -17.20 9.05 4.13
N PRO A 134 -17.48 9.20 5.44
CA PRO A 134 -16.60 8.71 6.51
C PRO A 134 -16.41 7.20 6.55
N ASP A 135 -17.34 6.43 5.96
CA ASP A 135 -17.34 4.98 5.97
C ASP A 135 -17.04 4.35 4.61
N SER A 136 -17.07 5.11 3.52
CA SER A 136 -16.75 4.63 2.16
C SER A 136 -15.88 5.64 1.41
N ASN A 137 -14.58 5.36 1.36
CA ASN A 137 -13.57 6.29 0.83
C ASN A 137 -12.32 5.51 0.41
N TYR A 138 -11.20 6.18 0.13
CA TYR A 138 -9.96 5.50 -0.27
C TYR A 138 -9.38 4.55 0.78
N CYS A 139 -9.75 4.69 2.06
CA CYS A 139 -9.28 3.80 3.12
C CYS A 139 -10.28 2.68 3.45
N PHE A 140 -11.58 2.95 3.36
CA PHE A 140 -12.64 2.04 3.83
C PHE A 140 -13.53 1.50 2.70
N GLY A 141 -13.93 0.23 2.83
CA GLY A 141 -14.64 -0.56 1.83
C GLY A 141 -13.78 -1.70 1.26
N GLU A 142 -14.35 -2.44 0.32
CA GLU A 142 -13.80 -3.70 -0.19
C GLU A 142 -12.34 -3.58 -0.65
N GLY A 143 -11.46 -4.44 -0.12
CA GLY A 143 -10.01 -4.46 -0.36
C GLY A 143 -9.22 -3.37 0.39
N GLY A 144 -9.90 -2.57 1.22
CA GLY A 144 -9.31 -1.54 2.08
C GLY A 144 -8.54 -0.46 1.31
N ALA A 145 -7.45 0.04 1.91
CA ALA A 145 -6.58 1.06 1.30
C ALA A 145 -5.79 0.57 0.07
N GLY A 146 -5.76 -0.75 -0.17
CA GLY A 146 -5.01 -1.34 -1.28
C GLY A 146 -5.70 -1.16 -2.64
N THR A 147 -7.04 -1.16 -2.68
CA THR A 147 -7.85 -1.36 -3.90
C THR A 147 -7.61 -0.32 -4.98
N TYR A 148 -7.59 0.96 -4.62
CA TYR A 148 -7.40 2.06 -5.57
C TYR A 148 -6.01 2.67 -5.42
N SER A 149 -5.00 1.82 -5.53
CA SER A 149 -3.59 2.18 -5.46
C SER A 149 -2.84 1.73 -6.71
N ASP A 150 -1.56 2.10 -6.85
CA ASP A 150 -0.66 1.49 -7.85
C ASP A 150 -0.49 -0.03 -7.63
N GLY A 151 -0.85 -0.54 -6.44
CA GLY A 151 -0.82 -1.97 -6.16
C GLY A 151 0.59 -2.52 -6.12
N LYS A 152 1.55 -1.78 -5.55
CA LYS A 152 2.96 -2.22 -5.44
C LYS A 152 3.06 -3.42 -4.50
N LEU A 153 3.69 -4.48 -4.96
CA LEU A 153 3.75 -5.77 -4.27
C LEU A 153 5.15 -6.15 -3.78
N TYR A 154 6.16 -5.28 -3.92
CA TYR A 154 7.47 -5.58 -3.34
C TYR A 154 7.46 -5.31 -1.83
N THR A 155 8.12 -6.18 -1.06
CA THR A 155 8.21 -6.04 0.40
C THR A 155 9.59 -6.45 0.90
N ARG A 156 10.00 -5.84 2.02
CA ARG A 156 11.21 -6.25 2.77
C ARG A 156 10.90 -7.31 3.84
N ALA A 157 9.62 -7.61 4.08
CA ALA A 157 9.16 -8.56 5.09
C ALA A 157 9.24 -10.03 4.64
N THR A 158 10.20 -10.38 3.78
CA THR A 158 10.33 -11.73 3.18
C THR A 158 10.60 -12.84 4.20
N LYS A 159 11.08 -12.49 5.40
CA LYS A 159 11.31 -13.44 6.50
C LYS A 159 10.05 -13.78 7.30
N ARG A 160 8.93 -13.05 7.10
CA ARG A 160 7.70 -13.22 7.88
C ARG A 160 6.70 -14.19 7.24
N GLY A 161 6.90 -14.60 6.00
CA GLY A 161 5.99 -15.51 5.31
C GLY A 161 6.31 -15.63 3.81
N ASN A 162 5.48 -16.37 3.09
CA ASN A 162 5.75 -16.74 1.71
C ASN A 162 5.18 -15.71 0.71
N VAL A 163 6.02 -14.77 0.28
CA VAL A 163 5.63 -13.76 -0.73
C VAL A 163 5.14 -14.40 -2.03
N LYS A 164 5.79 -15.47 -2.51
CA LYS A 164 5.40 -16.13 -3.77
C LYS A 164 4.00 -16.73 -3.70
N ARG A 165 3.58 -17.20 -2.53
CA ARG A 165 2.23 -17.71 -2.30
C ARG A 165 1.19 -16.60 -2.46
N ILE A 166 1.41 -15.45 -1.83
CA ILE A 166 0.50 -14.28 -1.96
C ILE A 166 0.40 -13.83 -3.42
N LEU A 167 1.54 -13.76 -4.14
CA LEU A 167 1.54 -13.40 -5.56
C LEU A 167 0.78 -14.43 -6.42
N ASN A 168 0.92 -15.73 -6.14
CA ASN A 168 0.16 -16.79 -6.82
C ASN A 168 -1.34 -16.63 -6.59
N LEU A 169 -1.77 -16.40 -5.34
CA LEU A 169 -3.18 -16.14 -5.05
C LEU A 169 -3.70 -14.92 -5.80
N LEU A 170 -2.93 -13.83 -5.89
CA LEU A 170 -3.35 -12.66 -6.68
C LEU A 170 -3.49 -13.01 -8.17
N VAL A 171 -2.57 -13.78 -8.76
CA VAL A 171 -2.68 -14.24 -10.16
C VAL A 171 -3.89 -15.16 -10.34
N GLN A 172 -4.12 -16.10 -9.42
CA GLN A 172 -5.27 -17.01 -9.43
C GLN A 172 -6.60 -16.26 -9.48
N HIS A 173 -6.66 -15.07 -8.88
CA HIS A 173 -7.83 -14.21 -8.86
C HIS A 173 -7.78 -13.08 -9.92
N GLY A 174 -6.95 -13.23 -10.96
CA GLY A 174 -7.01 -12.38 -12.14
C GLY A 174 -6.01 -11.21 -12.20
N ALA A 175 -5.00 -11.18 -11.32
CA ALA A 175 -3.85 -10.30 -11.51
C ALA A 175 -2.97 -10.78 -12.67
N GLN A 176 -2.26 -9.86 -13.33
CA GLN A 176 -1.40 -10.20 -14.47
C GLN A 176 -0.19 -11.06 -14.07
N ASN A 177 0.20 -12.01 -14.92
CA ASN A 177 1.25 -13.01 -14.64
C ASN A 177 2.62 -12.39 -14.37
N GLU A 178 2.87 -11.20 -14.92
CA GLU A 178 4.13 -10.46 -14.79
C GLU A 178 4.50 -10.20 -13.32
N ILE A 179 3.52 -10.17 -12.40
CA ILE A 179 3.80 -9.95 -10.98
C ILE A 179 4.62 -11.07 -10.34
N LEU A 180 4.62 -12.27 -10.94
CA LEU A 180 5.41 -13.40 -10.47
C LEU A 180 6.88 -13.29 -10.86
N ILE A 181 7.21 -12.52 -11.90
CA ILE A 181 8.56 -12.38 -12.44
C ILE A 181 9.18 -11.03 -12.12
N ASP A 182 8.40 -9.96 -12.02
CA ASP A 182 8.94 -8.62 -11.85
C ASP A 182 9.56 -8.40 -10.47
N ALA A 183 10.74 -7.78 -10.44
CA ALA A 183 11.44 -7.46 -9.20
C ALA A 183 10.74 -6.36 -8.38
N HIS A 184 9.98 -5.49 -9.04
CA HIS A 184 9.13 -4.47 -8.42
C HIS A 184 7.71 -4.58 -8.99
N PRO A 185 6.99 -5.67 -8.66
CA PRO A 185 5.71 -5.96 -9.26
C PRO A 185 4.64 -4.98 -8.80
N HIS A 186 3.68 -4.71 -9.68
CA HIS A 186 2.52 -3.88 -9.40
C HIS A 186 1.30 -4.36 -10.18
N ILE A 187 0.10 -3.93 -9.76
CA ILE A 187 -1.17 -4.31 -10.41
C ILE A 187 -1.87 -3.11 -11.05
N GLY A 188 -1.97 -2.00 -10.32
CA GLY A 188 -2.67 -0.80 -10.76
C GLY A 188 -4.14 -0.74 -10.35
N SER A 189 -4.62 0.49 -10.15
CA SER A 189 -5.92 0.80 -9.54
C SER A 189 -7.14 0.43 -10.40
N ASN A 190 -6.92 0.15 -11.69
CA ASN A 190 -7.96 -0.29 -12.61
C ASN A 190 -8.13 -1.81 -12.65
N VAL A 191 -7.12 -2.58 -12.23
CA VAL A 191 -7.14 -4.06 -12.24
C VAL A 191 -7.49 -4.61 -10.86
N LEU A 192 -6.95 -3.99 -9.80
CA LEU A 192 -7.18 -4.40 -8.41
C LEU A 192 -8.66 -4.60 -8.04
N PRO A 193 -9.61 -3.71 -8.41
CA PRO A 193 -11.03 -3.92 -8.09
C PRO A 193 -11.55 -5.29 -8.56
N LYS A 194 -11.19 -5.71 -9.78
CA LYS A 194 -11.55 -7.03 -10.30
C LYS A 194 -10.93 -8.15 -9.47
N VAL A 195 -9.65 -8.05 -9.17
CA VAL A 195 -8.93 -9.07 -8.37
C VAL A 195 -9.55 -9.24 -6.99
N ILE A 196 -9.89 -8.14 -6.32
CA ILE A 196 -10.51 -8.18 -5.00
C ILE A 196 -11.92 -8.77 -5.09
N THR A 197 -12.72 -8.40 -6.10
CA THR A 197 -14.03 -9.01 -6.34
C THR A 197 -13.92 -10.53 -6.53
N GLU A 198 -12.97 -11.03 -7.32
CA GLU A 198 -12.77 -12.48 -7.50
C GLU A 198 -12.36 -13.19 -6.19
N ILE A 199 -11.56 -12.54 -5.34
CA ILE A 199 -11.24 -13.06 -4.00
C ILE A 199 -12.52 -13.16 -3.16
N ARG A 200 -13.36 -12.12 -3.14
CA ARG A 200 -14.66 -12.17 -2.44
C ARG A 200 -15.54 -13.30 -2.95
N GLU A 201 -15.71 -13.43 -4.27
CA GLU A 201 -16.52 -14.51 -4.86
C GLU A 201 -15.98 -15.89 -4.50
N THR A 202 -14.66 -16.04 -4.41
CA THR A 202 -14.03 -17.28 -3.94
C THR A 202 -14.31 -17.55 -2.47
N ILE A 203 -14.20 -16.55 -1.60
CA ILE A 203 -14.55 -16.69 -0.17
C ILE A 203 -16.01 -17.15 -0.01
N ILE A 204 -16.95 -16.52 -0.74
CA ILE A 204 -18.37 -16.86 -0.69
C ILE A 204 -18.62 -18.27 -1.22
N ARG A 205 -18.05 -18.62 -2.38
CA ARG A 205 -18.17 -19.96 -2.99
C ARG A 205 -17.65 -21.07 -2.07
N CYS A 206 -16.63 -20.77 -1.28
CA CYS A 206 -16.08 -21.70 -0.30
C CYS A 206 -16.82 -21.68 1.06
N GLY A 207 -17.96 -20.99 1.18
CA GLY A 207 -18.81 -20.99 2.37
C GLY A 207 -18.51 -19.91 3.41
N GLY A 208 -17.57 -19.00 3.13
CA GLY A 208 -17.34 -17.79 3.93
C GLY A 208 -18.41 -16.73 3.72
N GLU A 209 -18.43 -15.73 4.61
CA GLU A 209 -19.38 -14.61 4.57
C GLU A 209 -18.66 -13.27 4.55
N ILE A 210 -19.21 -12.29 3.82
CA ILE A 210 -18.71 -10.91 3.81
C ILE A 210 -19.90 -9.96 3.94
N ASN A 211 -19.90 -9.21 5.04
CA ASN A 211 -20.93 -8.23 5.37
C ASN A 211 -20.36 -6.82 5.16
N PHE A 212 -20.80 -6.13 4.11
CA PHE A 212 -20.48 -4.72 3.86
C PHE A 212 -21.38 -3.80 4.71
N ASN A 213 -21.03 -2.52 4.79
CA ASN A 213 -21.73 -1.53 5.63
C ASN A 213 -21.89 -2.00 7.09
N SER A 214 -20.90 -2.73 7.58
CA SER A 214 -20.90 -3.44 8.86
C SER A 214 -19.72 -2.97 9.70
N LYS A 215 -19.93 -1.84 10.40
CA LYS A 215 -18.91 -1.20 11.21
C LYS A 215 -18.82 -1.84 12.59
N LEU A 216 -17.62 -2.25 13.00
CA LEU A 216 -17.38 -2.62 14.40
C LEU A 216 -17.52 -1.39 15.30
N THR A 217 -18.34 -1.51 16.33
CA THR A 217 -18.66 -0.44 17.28
C THR A 217 -18.47 -0.85 18.74
N GLY A 218 -18.30 -2.15 19.00
CA GLY A 218 -18.05 -2.68 20.34
C GLY A 218 -17.34 -4.03 20.33
N ILE A 219 -16.58 -4.30 21.38
CA ILE A 219 -16.02 -5.62 21.69
C ILE A 219 -16.36 -5.88 23.16
N LYS A 220 -17.07 -6.96 23.44
CA LYS A 220 -17.32 -7.40 24.82
C LYS A 220 -16.33 -8.48 25.19
N THR A 221 -15.83 -8.38 26.41
CA THR A 221 -14.88 -9.32 26.97
C THR A 221 -15.36 -9.84 28.31
N ALA A 222 -15.22 -11.15 28.54
CA ALA A 222 -15.47 -11.81 29.80
C ALA A 222 -14.21 -12.58 30.23
N ASP A 223 -13.77 -12.43 31.49
CA ASP A 223 -12.60 -13.11 32.05
C ASP A 223 -11.32 -13.02 31.18
N GLY A 224 -11.08 -11.85 30.57
CA GLY A 224 -9.92 -11.62 29.71
C GLY A 224 -9.98 -12.34 28.37
N LYS A 225 -11.19 -12.69 27.89
CA LYS A 225 -11.44 -13.32 26.59
C LYS A 225 -12.48 -12.53 25.80
N VAL A 226 -12.40 -12.57 24.47
CA VAL A 226 -13.50 -12.09 23.61
C VAL A 226 -14.73 -12.96 23.84
N GLU A 227 -15.90 -12.32 23.98
CA GLU A 227 -17.21 -13.00 24.10
C GLU A 227 -18.13 -12.64 22.92
N SER A 228 -18.14 -11.38 22.52
CA SER A 228 -18.93 -10.90 21.39
C SER A 228 -18.37 -9.62 20.78
N ILE A 229 -18.79 -9.35 19.55
CA ILE A 229 -18.60 -8.07 18.87
C ILE A 229 -19.94 -7.38 18.67
N ILE A 230 -19.94 -6.05 18.63
CA ILE A 230 -21.12 -5.23 18.33
C ILE A 230 -20.89 -4.54 16.98
N VAL A 231 -21.77 -4.82 16.03
CA VAL A 231 -21.76 -4.24 14.68
C VAL A 231 -22.87 -3.22 14.56
N ASN A 232 -22.56 -2.05 13.99
CA ASN A 232 -23.51 -0.96 13.75
C ASN A 232 -24.30 -0.53 15.00
N GLU A 233 -23.66 -0.60 16.18
CA GLU A 233 -24.22 -0.26 17.50
C GLU A 233 -25.34 -1.19 18.01
N THR A 234 -25.93 -2.03 17.15
CA THR A 234 -27.13 -2.82 17.47
C THR A 234 -26.87 -4.32 17.50
N ASP A 235 -26.05 -4.83 16.59
CA ASP A 235 -25.99 -6.26 16.31
C ASP A 235 -24.89 -6.91 17.14
N GLU A 236 -25.29 -7.60 18.20
CA GLU A 236 -24.39 -8.39 19.02
C GLU A 236 -24.17 -9.78 18.44
N ILE A 237 -22.91 -10.10 18.15
CA ILE A 237 -22.51 -11.33 17.48
C ILE A 237 -21.55 -12.07 18.41
N LYS A 238 -21.99 -13.22 18.93
CA LYS A 238 -21.19 -14.07 19.81
C LYS A 238 -20.01 -14.66 19.05
N THR A 239 -18.82 -14.55 19.62
CA THR A 239 -17.60 -15.10 19.03
C THR A 239 -16.48 -15.16 20.07
N ASP A 240 -15.68 -16.21 19.99
CA ASP A 240 -14.50 -16.38 20.84
C ASP A 240 -13.20 -15.94 20.12
N SER A 241 -13.27 -15.60 18.82
CA SER A 241 -12.08 -15.36 17.99
C SER A 241 -12.32 -14.27 16.93
N VAL A 242 -11.57 -13.18 17.07
CA VAL A 242 -11.68 -11.97 16.25
C VAL A 242 -10.32 -11.55 15.72
N ILE A 243 -10.18 -11.52 14.39
CA ILE A 243 -9.04 -10.91 13.70
C ILE A 243 -9.36 -9.44 13.44
N LEU A 244 -8.61 -8.54 14.06
CA LEU A 244 -8.81 -7.09 13.95
C LEU A 244 -7.88 -6.51 12.88
N ALA A 245 -8.39 -6.38 11.66
CA ALA A 245 -7.65 -6.02 10.44
C ALA A 245 -8.13 -4.68 9.81
N THR A 246 -8.36 -3.67 10.65
CA THR A 246 -9.12 -2.45 10.32
C THR A 246 -8.34 -1.36 9.57
N GLY A 247 -7.02 -1.53 9.40
CA GLY A 247 -6.15 -0.51 8.80
C GLY A 247 -5.91 0.70 9.71
N HIS A 248 -4.89 1.49 9.39
CA HIS A 248 -4.43 2.56 10.30
C HIS A 248 -5.29 3.82 10.29
N SER A 249 -6.23 3.94 9.35
CA SER A 249 -7.16 5.08 9.27
C SER A 249 -8.38 4.92 10.17
N ALA A 250 -8.65 3.71 10.69
CA ALA A 250 -9.78 3.43 11.58
C ALA A 250 -9.50 3.92 13.01
N ARG A 251 -9.42 5.24 13.18
CA ARG A 251 -9.07 5.89 14.47
C ARG A 251 -10.05 5.55 15.59
N ASP A 252 -11.32 5.39 15.23
CA ASP A 252 -12.40 4.94 16.11
C ASP A 252 -12.12 3.60 16.79
N ILE A 253 -11.39 2.70 16.13
CA ILE A 253 -10.98 1.42 16.71
C ILE A 253 -9.98 1.63 17.84
N TYR A 254 -9.04 2.57 17.73
CA TYR A 254 -8.12 2.85 18.83
C TYR A 254 -8.86 3.41 20.06
N TYR A 255 -9.82 4.32 19.83
CA TYR A 255 -10.66 4.83 20.92
C TYR A 255 -11.54 3.74 21.53
N LEU A 256 -12.07 2.83 20.70
CA LEU A 256 -12.85 1.70 21.17
C LEU A 256 -12.02 0.78 22.09
N LEU A 257 -10.79 0.45 21.70
CA LEU A 257 -9.91 -0.40 22.50
C LEU A 257 -9.55 0.27 23.83
N ASP A 258 -9.17 1.55 23.81
CA ASP A 258 -8.85 2.32 25.02
C ASP A 258 -10.06 2.45 25.97
N LYS A 259 -11.26 2.71 25.43
CA LYS A 259 -12.51 2.74 26.21
C LYS A 259 -12.77 1.40 26.93
N ASN A 260 -12.38 0.29 26.32
CA ASN A 260 -12.48 -1.06 26.91
C ASN A 260 -11.23 -1.45 27.72
N LYS A 261 -10.31 -0.50 27.97
CA LYS A 261 -9.06 -0.71 28.70
C LYS A 261 -8.16 -1.80 28.09
N ILE A 262 -8.22 -1.96 26.76
CA ILE A 262 -7.35 -2.86 26.01
C ILE A 262 -6.09 -2.07 25.62
N SER A 263 -4.93 -2.54 26.09
CA SER A 263 -3.67 -1.80 25.98
C SER A 263 -3.23 -1.44 24.56
N LEU A 264 -2.69 -0.23 24.42
CA LEU A 264 -2.18 0.35 23.19
C LEU A 264 -0.82 1.02 23.45
N GLU A 265 -0.01 1.17 22.40
CA GLU A 265 1.29 1.85 22.46
C GLU A 265 1.37 2.97 21.41
N ALA A 266 1.82 4.17 21.81
CA ALA A 266 2.15 5.23 20.87
C ALA A 266 3.39 4.85 20.03
N LYS A 267 3.30 5.01 18.71
CA LYS A 267 4.32 4.57 17.75
C LYS A 267 4.77 5.73 16.85
N ASP A 268 6.07 5.78 16.58
CA ASP A 268 6.62 6.69 15.58
C ASP A 268 6.09 6.40 14.17
N PHE A 269 5.93 7.46 13.39
CA PHE A 269 5.40 7.40 12.03
C PHE A 269 6.07 8.46 11.15
N ALA A 270 5.55 8.68 9.94
CA ALA A 270 6.07 9.72 9.06
C ALA A 270 4.94 10.49 8.37
N MET A 271 5.21 11.75 8.05
CA MET A 271 4.29 12.62 7.30
C MET A 271 5.06 13.66 6.50
N GLY A 272 4.39 14.30 5.55
CA GLY A 272 4.93 15.42 4.81
C GLY A 272 4.02 15.83 3.67
N VAL A 273 4.59 15.84 2.46
CA VAL A 273 3.94 16.33 1.25
C VAL A 273 3.96 15.28 0.17
N ARG A 274 3.05 15.37 -0.79
CA ARG A 274 3.24 14.78 -2.12
C ARG A 274 4.08 15.72 -2.95
N ILE A 275 5.11 15.22 -3.63
CA ILE A 275 5.84 15.94 -4.68
C ILE A 275 5.44 15.37 -6.03
N GLU A 276 5.24 16.23 -7.01
CA GLU A 276 4.84 15.89 -8.37
C GLU A 276 5.78 16.52 -9.40
N HIS A 277 6.13 15.73 -10.41
CA HIS A 277 6.99 16.11 -11.54
C HIS A 277 6.36 15.61 -12.84
N PRO A 278 6.71 16.19 -14.00
CA PRO A 278 6.49 15.52 -15.27
C PRO A 278 7.17 14.13 -15.29
N GLN A 279 6.46 13.07 -15.66
CA GLN A 279 7.02 11.72 -15.76
C GLN A 279 8.17 11.67 -16.76
N LYS A 280 8.10 12.43 -17.86
CA LYS A 280 9.18 12.55 -18.85
C LYS A 280 10.49 13.05 -18.23
N LEU A 281 10.42 13.98 -17.28
CA LEU A 281 11.60 14.49 -16.57
C LEU A 281 12.24 13.38 -15.74
N ILE A 282 11.43 12.61 -15.01
CA ILE A 282 11.93 11.49 -14.20
C ILE A 282 12.51 10.39 -15.11
N ASP A 283 11.85 10.08 -16.24
CA ASP A 283 12.35 9.13 -17.25
C ASP A 283 13.72 9.56 -17.79
N LYS A 284 13.88 10.84 -18.11
CA LYS A 284 15.17 11.40 -18.55
C LYS A 284 16.26 11.26 -17.50
N ILE A 285 15.94 11.56 -16.24
CA ILE A 285 16.90 11.46 -15.13
C ILE A 285 17.31 10.00 -14.90
N GLN A 286 16.36 9.07 -14.89
CA GLN A 286 16.58 7.67 -14.53
C GLN A 286 17.17 6.83 -15.69
N TYR A 287 16.73 7.07 -16.92
CA TYR A 287 17.15 6.29 -18.10
C TYR A 287 18.23 6.97 -18.94
N HIS A 288 18.64 8.19 -18.58
CA HIS A 288 19.68 8.94 -19.29
C HIS A 288 19.36 9.12 -20.80
N SER A 289 18.09 9.31 -21.12
CA SER A 289 17.58 9.45 -22.49
C SER A 289 16.44 10.47 -22.55
N GLU A 290 16.43 11.34 -23.57
CA GLU A 290 15.33 12.30 -23.79
C GLU A 290 13.99 11.62 -24.09
N VAL A 291 14.04 10.45 -24.73
CA VAL A 291 12.87 9.65 -25.09
C VAL A 291 12.98 8.30 -24.41
N ARG A 292 11.97 7.96 -23.61
CA ARG A 292 11.84 6.62 -23.02
C ARG A 292 11.58 5.60 -24.12
N HIS A 293 12.37 4.52 -24.15
CA HIS A 293 12.11 3.40 -25.05
C HIS A 293 10.72 2.80 -24.77
N PRO A 294 9.91 2.41 -25.79
CA PRO A 294 8.55 1.89 -25.58
C PRO A 294 8.49 0.69 -24.62
N ASN A 295 9.48 -0.20 -24.71
CA ASN A 295 9.59 -1.38 -23.85
C ASN A 295 10.22 -1.09 -22.47
N LEU A 296 10.41 0.18 -22.07
CA LEU A 296 10.75 0.55 -20.70
C LEU A 296 9.48 1.09 -20.01
N PRO A 297 9.18 0.63 -18.79
CA PRO A 297 8.07 1.17 -18.01
C PRO A 297 8.36 2.61 -17.61
N ALA A 298 7.33 3.33 -17.14
CA ALA A 298 7.56 4.60 -16.46
C ALA A 298 8.56 4.43 -15.31
N SER A 299 9.60 5.25 -15.32
CA SER A 299 10.71 5.13 -14.39
C SER A 299 10.29 5.47 -12.96
N SER A 300 11.00 4.87 -12.02
CA SER A 300 10.77 4.96 -10.60
C SER A 300 12.00 5.52 -9.90
N TYR A 301 11.82 6.11 -8.72
CA TYR A 301 12.92 6.49 -7.85
C TYR A 301 12.65 6.07 -6.40
N SER A 302 13.74 5.96 -5.63
CA SER A 302 13.73 5.76 -4.20
C SER A 302 14.81 6.64 -3.59
N LEU A 303 14.40 7.61 -2.78
CA LEU A 303 15.25 8.63 -2.19
C LEU A 303 15.18 8.53 -0.67
N THR A 304 16.32 8.68 -0.01
CA THR A 304 16.41 8.69 1.44
C THR A 304 17.60 9.53 1.89
N CYS A 305 17.43 10.22 3.01
CA CYS A 305 18.48 10.95 3.71
C CYS A 305 18.14 11.06 5.20
N GLN A 306 19.10 11.54 5.98
CA GLN A 306 18.88 11.94 7.37
C GLN A 306 19.22 13.41 7.54
N ILE A 307 18.34 14.16 8.20
CA ILE A 307 18.55 15.57 8.54
C ILE A 307 18.27 15.74 10.03
N ASP A 308 19.28 16.16 10.77
CA ASP A 308 19.22 16.43 12.21
C ASP A 308 18.57 15.25 12.98
N GLY A 309 19.10 14.04 12.74
CA GLY A 309 18.69 12.79 13.40
C GLY A 309 17.35 12.20 12.96
N ARG A 310 16.62 12.84 12.04
CA ARG A 310 15.35 12.32 11.50
C ARG A 310 15.54 11.75 10.10
N GLY A 311 14.89 10.62 9.81
CA GLY A 311 14.82 10.07 8.47
C GLY A 311 13.86 10.86 7.58
N ILE A 312 14.26 11.13 6.34
CA ILE A 312 13.41 11.70 5.30
C ILE A 312 13.55 10.86 4.05
N TYR A 313 12.43 10.42 3.48
CA TYR A 313 12.45 9.48 2.35
C TYR A 313 11.25 9.67 1.43
N SER A 314 11.43 9.21 0.19
CA SER A 314 10.33 9.04 -0.76
C SER A 314 9.48 7.84 -0.35
N PHE A 315 8.19 8.05 -0.19
CA PHE A 315 7.19 7.06 0.18
C PHE A 315 6.16 6.92 -0.94
N CYS A 316 5.69 5.70 -1.17
CA CYS A 316 4.65 5.40 -2.17
C CYS A 316 4.85 6.13 -3.52
N MET A 317 6.08 6.11 -4.06
CA MET A 317 6.39 6.75 -5.35
C MET A 317 5.66 6.03 -6.49
N CYS A 318 4.80 6.74 -7.23
CA CYS A 318 3.90 6.27 -8.26
C CYS A 318 4.35 6.81 -9.64
N PRO A 319 5.03 5.98 -10.45
CA PRO A 319 5.35 6.33 -11.83
C PRO A 319 4.07 6.45 -12.65
N GLY A 320 4.01 7.44 -13.53
CA GLY A 320 2.88 7.71 -14.41
C GLY A 320 1.57 7.63 -13.65
N GLY A 321 1.54 8.28 -12.49
CA GLY A 321 0.51 8.17 -11.48
C GLY A 321 -0.26 9.46 -11.28
N ILE A 322 -1.16 9.43 -10.31
CA ILE A 322 -1.97 10.56 -9.89
C ILE A 322 -1.97 10.70 -8.37
N ILE A 323 -2.08 11.92 -7.87
CA ILE A 323 -2.31 12.23 -6.46
C ILE A 323 -3.81 12.07 -6.18
N ILE A 324 -4.18 11.50 -5.03
CA ILE A 324 -5.56 11.21 -4.67
C ILE A 324 -5.96 11.81 -3.31
N PRO A 325 -7.22 12.25 -3.13
CA PRO A 325 -7.76 12.71 -1.86
C PRO A 325 -8.14 11.50 -0.99
N SER A 326 -7.31 11.15 -0.02
CA SER A 326 -7.50 9.98 0.84
C SER A 326 -8.00 10.33 2.24
N ALA A 327 -8.73 11.44 2.38
CA ALA A 327 -9.37 11.80 3.64
C ALA A 327 -10.45 10.78 4.02
N THR A 328 -10.63 10.59 5.33
CA THR A 328 -11.70 9.75 5.89
C THR A 328 -12.69 10.55 6.73
N SER A 329 -12.50 11.87 6.83
CA SER A 329 -13.40 12.78 7.51
C SER A 329 -13.66 14.00 6.62
N PRO A 330 -14.87 14.59 6.63
CA PRO A 330 -15.20 15.75 5.79
C PRO A 330 -14.40 17.02 6.11
N ASP A 331 -13.87 17.15 7.34
CA ASP A 331 -13.10 18.29 7.83
C ASP A 331 -11.57 18.11 7.71
N GLU A 332 -11.12 17.08 7.00
CA GLU A 332 -9.71 16.71 6.89
C GLU A 332 -9.27 16.66 5.43
N LEU A 333 -8.02 17.02 5.16
CA LEU A 333 -7.35 16.79 3.89
C LEU A 333 -6.18 15.83 4.08
N VAL A 334 -6.22 14.73 3.34
CA VAL A 334 -5.16 13.74 3.30
C VAL A 334 -4.86 13.41 1.86
N LEU A 335 -3.58 13.37 1.50
CA LEU A 335 -3.14 12.99 0.19
C LEU A 335 -2.50 11.60 0.22
N ASN A 336 -2.61 10.91 -0.92
CA ASN A 336 -1.83 9.73 -1.26
C ASN A 336 -1.61 9.71 -2.78
N GLY A 337 -1.16 8.60 -3.33
CA GLY A 337 -0.91 8.45 -4.76
C GLY A 337 -1.27 7.06 -5.27
N MET A 338 -1.69 7.01 -6.51
CA MET A 338 -1.96 5.76 -7.22
C MET A 338 -1.46 5.82 -8.65
N SER A 339 -1.37 4.67 -9.31
CA SER A 339 -1.22 4.59 -10.76
C SER A 339 -2.15 3.50 -11.29
N ILE A 340 -2.55 3.65 -12.55
CA ILE A 340 -3.17 2.54 -13.29
C ILE A 340 -2.09 1.57 -13.77
N SER A 341 -2.48 0.37 -14.19
CA SER A 341 -1.57 -0.70 -14.60
C SER A 341 -0.58 -0.27 -15.70
N ARG A 342 -1.00 0.61 -16.61
CA ARG A 342 -0.14 1.13 -17.69
C ARG A 342 0.88 2.19 -17.25
N ARG A 343 0.65 2.84 -16.09
CA ARG A 343 1.49 3.94 -15.58
C ARG A 343 1.80 5.00 -16.65
N ASP A 344 0.77 5.49 -17.32
CA ASP A 344 0.87 6.39 -18.47
C ASP A 344 0.27 7.80 -18.22
N SER A 345 -0.05 8.15 -16.97
CA SER A 345 -0.26 9.57 -16.63
C SER A 345 1.02 10.37 -16.92
N PRO A 346 0.90 11.64 -17.34
CA PRO A 346 2.05 12.49 -17.61
C PRO A 346 2.85 12.88 -16.35
N PHE A 347 2.41 12.46 -15.16
CA PHE A 347 3.00 12.85 -13.88
C PHE A 347 3.65 11.67 -13.14
N ALA A 348 4.78 11.94 -12.49
CA ALA A 348 5.38 11.11 -11.47
C ALA A 348 5.11 11.77 -10.11
N ASN A 349 4.65 11.03 -9.10
CA ASN A 349 4.50 11.59 -7.76
C ASN A 349 5.01 10.67 -6.66
N SER A 350 5.40 11.22 -5.51
CA SER A 350 5.72 10.45 -4.31
C SER A 350 5.45 11.27 -3.05
N GLY A 351 5.20 10.61 -1.92
CA GLY A 351 5.29 11.27 -0.63
C GLY A 351 6.75 11.58 -0.32
N ILE A 352 7.10 12.82 0.05
CA ILE A 352 8.37 13.13 0.71
C ILE A 352 8.05 13.36 2.18
N VAL A 353 8.43 12.38 3.00
CA VAL A 353 7.94 12.30 4.37
C VAL A 353 9.09 12.29 5.36
N VAL A 354 8.85 12.94 6.50
CA VAL A 354 9.79 13.08 7.62
C VAL A 354 9.31 12.17 8.75
N THR A 355 10.23 11.44 9.37
CA THR A 355 9.93 10.70 10.60
C THR A 355 9.52 11.67 11.70
N VAL A 356 8.36 11.41 12.29
CA VAL A 356 7.77 12.14 13.41
C VAL A 356 7.79 11.24 14.63
N THR A 357 8.18 11.82 15.77
CA THR A 357 8.30 11.12 17.04
C THR A 357 7.67 11.94 18.16
N ARG A 358 7.75 11.44 19.40
CA ARG A 358 7.25 12.11 20.61
C ARG A 358 7.68 13.57 20.77
N ASP A 359 8.88 13.96 20.34
CA ASP A 359 9.34 15.35 20.44
C ASP A 359 8.53 16.33 19.59
N ASP A 360 7.94 15.83 18.51
CA ASP A 360 7.24 16.63 17.50
C ASP A 360 5.77 16.87 17.90
N TRP A 361 5.16 15.95 18.67
CA TRP A 361 3.79 16.07 19.19
C TRP A 361 3.71 16.30 20.71
N LYS A 362 4.79 16.76 21.34
CA LYS A 362 4.84 16.96 22.80
C LYS A 362 3.82 17.97 23.34
N HIS A 363 3.33 18.89 22.51
CA HIS A 363 2.28 19.84 22.87
C HIS A 363 0.90 19.19 22.95
N HIS A 364 0.74 17.95 22.47
CA HIS A 364 -0.45 17.12 22.60
C HIS A 364 -0.34 16.09 23.72
N LYS A 365 0.63 16.21 24.64
CA LYS A 365 0.87 15.22 25.71
C LYS A 365 -0.35 14.94 26.59
N GLN A 366 -1.28 15.87 26.70
CA GLN A 366 -2.55 15.71 27.44
C GLN A 366 -3.44 14.60 26.86
N HIS A 367 -3.24 14.22 25.60
CA HIS A 367 -3.95 13.13 24.94
C HIS A 367 -3.28 11.76 25.16
N GLY A 368 -2.24 11.67 26.00
CA GLY A 368 -1.58 10.41 26.34
C GLY A 368 -1.07 9.66 25.11
N ILE A 369 -1.49 8.40 24.97
CA ILE A 369 -1.13 7.54 23.83
C ILE A 369 -1.62 8.08 22.47
N PHE A 370 -2.65 8.94 22.46
CA PHE A 370 -3.24 9.53 21.26
C PHE A 370 -2.55 10.81 20.80
N ALA A 371 -1.53 11.30 21.51
CA ALA A 371 -0.86 12.56 21.18
C ALA A 371 -0.35 12.64 19.73
N GLY A 372 0.22 11.54 19.21
CA GLY A 372 0.66 11.46 17.81
C GLY A 372 -0.50 11.45 16.80
N LEU A 373 -1.64 10.90 17.18
CA LEU A 373 -2.86 10.88 16.36
C LEU A 373 -3.51 12.27 16.32
N GLU A 374 -3.56 12.99 17.44
CA GLU A 374 -4.05 14.38 17.46
C GLU A 374 -3.14 15.34 16.69
N PHE A 375 -1.82 15.13 16.75
CA PHE A 375 -0.89 15.86 15.89
C PHE A 375 -1.12 15.58 14.39
N GLN A 376 -1.46 14.34 14.04
CA GLN A 376 -1.84 14.00 12.66
C GLN A 376 -3.11 14.76 12.24
N LYS A 377 -4.15 14.76 13.07
CA LYS A 377 -5.42 15.47 12.82
C LYS A 377 -5.25 16.97 12.70
N GLU A 378 -4.40 17.57 13.54
CA GLU A 378 -4.06 19.00 13.50
C GLU A 378 -3.60 19.40 12.09
N ILE A 379 -2.68 18.62 11.50
CA ILE A 379 -2.10 18.92 10.19
C ILE A 379 -3.08 18.66 9.06
N GLU A 380 -3.90 17.60 9.17
CA GLU A 380 -4.94 17.29 8.18
C GLU A 380 -6.01 18.39 8.10
N ARG A 381 -6.41 18.94 9.25
CA ARG A 381 -7.32 20.09 9.32
C ARG A 381 -6.69 21.38 8.84
N ALA A 382 -5.45 21.66 9.25
CA ALA A 382 -4.71 22.81 8.75
C ALA A 382 -4.56 22.79 7.22
N ALA A 383 -4.34 21.60 6.64
CA ALA A 383 -4.27 21.43 5.19
C ALA A 383 -5.64 21.63 4.52
N PHE A 384 -6.73 21.15 5.14
CA PHE A 384 -8.09 21.36 4.66
C PHE A 384 -8.49 22.86 4.67
N ASP A 385 -8.22 23.54 5.78
CA ASP A 385 -8.51 24.97 5.96
C ASP A 385 -7.71 25.83 4.99
N ALA A 386 -6.41 25.56 4.85
CA ALA A 386 -5.55 26.24 3.88
C ALA A 386 -5.96 25.96 2.42
N GLY A 387 -6.57 24.81 2.17
CA GLY A 387 -7.22 24.45 0.91
C GLY A 387 -8.56 25.15 0.67
N GLY A 388 -9.05 25.96 1.61
CA GLY A 388 -10.37 26.60 1.51
C GLY A 388 -11.53 25.60 1.53
N GLY A 389 -11.32 24.39 2.06
CA GLY A 389 -12.28 23.30 2.08
C GLY A 389 -12.45 22.57 0.73
N ASN A 390 -13.49 21.74 0.63
CA ASN A 390 -13.87 20.96 -0.57
C ASN A 390 -12.71 20.14 -1.19
N GLN A 391 -11.82 19.61 -0.34
CA GLN A 391 -10.70 18.74 -0.74
C GLN A 391 -9.67 19.38 -1.69
N LYS A 392 -9.67 20.70 -1.91
CA LYS A 392 -8.56 21.36 -2.63
C LYS A 392 -7.28 21.32 -1.80
N ALA A 393 -6.14 21.08 -2.44
CA ALA A 393 -4.88 20.93 -1.73
C ALA A 393 -4.03 22.22 -1.73
N PRO A 394 -3.46 22.64 -0.59
CA PRO A 394 -2.46 23.68 -0.56
C PRO A 394 -1.20 23.18 -1.28
N ALA A 395 -0.71 23.97 -2.23
CA ALA A 395 0.38 23.61 -3.11
C ALA A 395 1.40 24.74 -3.30
N GLN A 396 2.64 24.36 -3.58
CA GLN A 396 3.74 25.29 -3.77
C GLN A 396 4.74 24.73 -4.79
N ARG A 397 5.28 25.55 -5.69
CA ARG A 397 6.39 25.13 -6.54
C ARG A 397 7.60 24.77 -5.69
N VAL A 398 8.32 23.73 -6.10
CA VAL A 398 9.51 23.26 -5.37
C VAL A 398 10.56 24.37 -5.25
N THR A 399 10.82 25.12 -6.32
CA THR A 399 11.80 26.23 -6.31
C THR A 399 11.40 27.36 -5.36
N ASP A 400 10.12 27.68 -5.28
CA ASP A 400 9.60 28.74 -4.39
C ASP A 400 9.58 28.31 -2.93
N PHE A 401 9.23 27.04 -2.66
CA PHE A 401 9.34 26.44 -1.33
C PHE A 401 10.77 26.55 -0.79
N LEU A 402 11.77 26.22 -1.59
CA LEU A 402 13.18 26.32 -1.21
C LEU A 402 13.64 27.77 -1.00
N LYS A 403 13.05 28.73 -1.75
CA LYS A 403 13.29 30.17 -1.60
C LYS A 403 12.42 30.82 -0.50
N LYS A 404 11.55 30.05 0.17
CA LYS A 404 10.59 30.52 1.19
C LYS A 404 9.65 31.62 0.68
N ARG A 405 9.08 31.44 -0.51
CA ARG A 405 8.13 32.38 -1.13
C ARG A 405 6.87 31.64 -1.57
N THR A 406 5.71 32.28 -1.49
CA THR A 406 4.49 31.73 -2.09
C THR A 406 4.59 31.78 -3.61
N SER A 407 4.06 30.77 -4.29
CA SER A 407 4.13 30.70 -5.75
C SER A 407 3.10 31.64 -6.40
N SER A 408 3.54 32.41 -7.39
CA SER A 408 2.64 33.26 -8.19
C SER A 408 1.74 32.44 -9.12
N THR A 409 2.21 31.28 -9.57
CA THR A 409 1.48 30.31 -10.39
C THR A 409 1.89 28.89 -10.00
N LEU A 410 1.06 27.90 -10.32
CA LEU A 410 1.34 26.49 -10.05
C LEU A 410 1.42 25.72 -11.38
N PRO A 411 2.29 24.70 -11.50
CA PRO A 411 2.27 23.77 -12.63
C PRO A 411 0.96 22.99 -12.71
N ASN A 412 0.71 22.37 -13.86
CA ASN A 412 -0.38 21.40 -13.98
C ASN A 412 -0.21 20.27 -12.95
N THR A 413 -1.32 19.77 -12.43
CA THR A 413 -1.33 18.68 -11.45
C THR A 413 -2.24 17.54 -11.88
N SER A 414 -1.93 16.33 -11.42
CA SER A 414 -2.85 15.19 -11.52
C SER A 414 -3.98 15.20 -10.49
N TYR A 415 -3.89 16.06 -9.48
CA TYR A 415 -4.83 16.10 -8.37
C TYR A 415 -6.17 16.73 -8.78
N ILE A 416 -7.20 15.89 -8.89
CA ILE A 416 -8.49 16.25 -9.51
C ILE A 416 -9.27 17.33 -8.75
N PRO A 417 -9.38 17.31 -7.40
CA PRO A 417 -10.10 18.36 -6.67
C PRO A 417 -9.53 19.77 -6.90
N GLY A 418 -8.28 19.87 -7.35
CA GLY A 418 -7.57 21.11 -7.62
C GLY A 418 -6.67 21.55 -6.47
N VAL A 419 -5.88 22.59 -6.74
CA VAL A 419 -4.85 23.10 -5.84
C VAL A 419 -4.98 24.59 -5.65
N ILE A 420 -4.51 25.08 -4.49
CA ILE A 420 -4.44 26.52 -4.16
C ILE A 420 -3.00 26.85 -3.78
N SER A 421 -2.49 27.98 -4.26
CA SER A 421 -1.12 28.38 -3.93
C SER A 421 -1.02 28.94 -2.53
N ILE A 422 -0.35 28.19 -1.65
CA ILE A 422 -0.13 28.54 -0.24
C ILE A 422 1.32 28.21 0.12
N GLY A 423 1.94 29.00 1.00
CA GLY A 423 3.26 28.66 1.53
C GLY A 423 3.18 27.45 2.45
N MET A 424 4.00 26.41 2.24
CA MET A 424 3.98 25.22 3.12
C MET A 424 4.28 25.55 4.59
N ASN A 425 4.91 26.69 4.89
CA ASN A 425 5.12 27.23 6.24
C ASN A 425 3.82 27.62 6.98
N GLU A 426 2.72 27.81 6.25
CA GLU A 426 1.40 28.09 6.81
C GLU A 426 0.65 26.81 7.20
N VAL A 427 1.01 25.67 6.58
CA VAL A 427 0.32 24.38 6.77
C VAL A 427 1.12 23.42 7.66
N LEU A 428 2.42 23.28 7.40
CA LEU A 428 3.25 22.29 8.08
C LEU A 428 4.04 22.91 9.24
N PRO A 429 4.28 22.15 10.33
CA PRO A 429 5.12 22.60 11.43
C PRO A 429 6.52 23.00 10.96
N ARG A 430 7.08 24.07 11.56
CA ARG A 430 8.38 24.65 11.19
C ARG A 430 9.51 23.63 11.06
N LYS A 431 9.58 22.65 11.98
CA LYS A 431 10.61 21.60 11.98
C LYS A 431 10.47 20.64 10.80
N ILE A 432 9.24 20.29 10.42
CA ILE A 432 8.97 19.41 9.27
C ILE A 432 9.34 20.15 7.98
N ASN A 433 8.86 21.39 7.81
CA ASN A 433 9.19 22.25 6.68
C ASN A 433 10.69 22.40 6.45
N TYR A 434 11.44 22.73 7.51
CA TYR A 434 12.88 22.89 7.42
C TYR A 434 13.59 21.59 6.97
N ARG A 435 13.17 20.42 7.47
CA ARG A 435 13.76 19.14 7.08
C ARG A 435 13.39 18.75 5.65
N LEU A 436 12.16 19.00 5.23
CA LEU A 436 11.72 18.80 3.85
C LEU A 436 12.55 19.65 2.88
N ALA A 437 12.75 20.94 3.18
CA ALA A 437 13.56 21.82 2.32
C ALA A 437 15.02 21.34 2.19
N LYS A 438 15.65 20.93 3.31
CA LYS A 438 17.00 20.35 3.29
C LYS A 438 17.05 19.05 2.48
N ALA A 439 16.07 18.17 2.67
CA ALA A 439 16.00 16.89 1.98
C ALA A 439 15.80 17.06 0.47
N ILE A 440 14.88 17.94 0.05
CA ILE A 440 14.64 18.22 -1.38
C ILE A 440 15.89 18.79 -2.05
N ASN A 441 16.61 19.72 -1.40
CA ASN A 441 17.91 20.20 -1.90
C ASN A 441 18.93 19.05 -2.05
N TYR A 442 19.02 18.17 -1.05
CA TYR A 442 19.89 16.99 -1.11
C TYR A 442 19.47 16.02 -2.23
N PHE A 443 18.17 15.79 -2.42
CA PHE A 443 17.67 14.96 -3.52
C PHE A 443 17.95 15.60 -4.88
N GLY A 444 17.86 16.93 -5.00
CA GLY A 444 18.24 17.67 -6.21
C GLY A 444 19.71 17.50 -6.61
N SER A 445 20.62 17.35 -5.65
CA SER A 445 22.04 17.09 -5.95
C SER A 445 22.29 15.65 -6.42
N ARG A 446 21.46 14.70 -5.98
CA ARG A 446 21.52 13.27 -6.38
C ARG A 446 20.82 13.01 -7.72
N MET A 447 19.68 13.66 -7.95
CA MET A 447 18.88 13.58 -9.17
C MET A 447 18.88 14.96 -9.84
N LYS A 448 19.90 15.26 -10.63
CA LYS A 448 20.04 16.55 -11.31
C LYS A 448 18.77 16.84 -12.14
N GLY A 449 18.14 17.98 -11.90
CA GLY A 449 16.86 18.38 -12.52
C GLY A 449 15.62 18.10 -11.66
N TYR A 450 15.75 17.36 -10.54
CA TYR A 450 14.63 17.08 -9.62
C TYR A 450 14.09 18.35 -8.94
N VAL A 451 14.95 19.35 -8.71
CA VAL A 451 14.54 20.71 -8.31
C VAL A 451 14.38 21.54 -9.58
N THR A 452 13.13 21.81 -9.95
CA THR A 452 12.74 22.55 -11.16
C THR A 452 11.44 23.33 -10.90
N GLU A 453 11.16 24.33 -11.72
CA GLU A 453 9.90 25.09 -11.68
C GLU A 453 8.70 24.28 -12.18
N GLU A 454 8.94 23.19 -12.91
CA GLU A 454 7.91 22.23 -13.35
C GLU A 454 7.46 21.29 -12.23
N ALA A 455 8.11 21.34 -11.06
CA ALA A 455 7.80 20.48 -9.92
C ALA A 455 7.06 21.25 -8.83
N GLN A 456 6.10 20.57 -8.20
CA GLN A 456 5.31 21.14 -7.09
C GLN A 456 5.15 20.15 -5.94
N ILE A 457 4.90 20.70 -4.75
CA ILE A 457 4.54 19.94 -3.55
C ILE A 457 3.13 20.30 -3.11
N LEU A 458 2.38 19.30 -2.67
CA LEU A 458 1.02 19.40 -2.14
C LEU A 458 1.02 18.85 -0.71
N ALA A 459 0.44 19.56 0.24
CA ALA A 459 0.43 19.14 1.65
C ALA A 459 -0.70 18.16 1.97
N GLY A 460 -0.43 17.29 2.96
CA GLY A 460 -1.42 16.36 3.51
C GLY A 460 -1.02 14.88 3.44
N GLU A 461 0.23 14.53 3.12
CA GLU A 461 0.67 13.12 3.17
C GLU A 461 0.94 12.72 4.63
N THR A 462 -0.11 12.42 5.41
CA THR A 462 -0.03 12.25 6.87
C THR A 462 -0.13 10.82 7.35
N ARG A 463 -0.65 9.91 6.51
CA ARG A 463 -1.03 8.53 6.90
C ARG A 463 -0.15 7.47 6.24
N THR A 464 1.16 7.54 6.51
CA THR A 464 2.14 6.60 5.93
C THR A 464 2.22 5.26 6.68
N SER A 465 1.90 5.28 7.98
CA SER A 465 1.82 4.11 8.85
C SER A 465 1.05 4.48 10.11
N SER A 466 0.65 3.48 10.90
CA SER A 466 -0.09 3.76 12.13
C SER A 466 0.75 4.54 13.17
N PRO A 467 0.18 5.60 13.78
CA PRO A 467 0.74 6.29 14.94
C PRO A 467 0.50 5.53 16.26
N ILE A 468 -0.28 4.44 16.24
CA ILE A 468 -0.62 3.63 17.40
C ILE A 468 -0.37 2.15 17.06
N ARG A 469 0.20 1.41 17.99
CA ARG A 469 0.33 -0.04 17.93
C ARG A 469 -0.71 -0.66 18.85
N ILE A 470 -1.46 -1.61 18.31
CA ILE A 470 -2.30 -2.51 19.10
C ILE A 470 -1.39 -3.66 19.49
N LEU A 471 -1.19 -3.89 20.79
CA LEU A 471 -0.22 -4.87 21.25
C LEU A 471 -0.64 -6.29 20.88
N ARG A 472 0.32 -7.16 20.59
CA ARG A 472 0.10 -8.60 20.49
C ARG A 472 1.35 -9.37 20.87
N ASP A 473 1.17 -10.56 21.40
CA ASP A 473 2.23 -11.50 21.69
C ASP A 473 2.89 -12.01 20.39
N ARG A 474 4.18 -12.33 20.45
CA ARG A 474 4.95 -12.69 19.24
C ARG A 474 4.67 -14.11 18.74
N GLU A 475 4.26 -15.01 19.64
CA GLU A 475 4.03 -16.42 19.36
C GLU A 475 2.56 -16.69 19.09
N THR A 476 1.68 -16.28 20.01
CA THR A 476 0.24 -16.51 19.88
C THR A 476 -0.44 -15.52 18.94
N LEU A 477 0.18 -14.37 18.66
CA LEU A 477 -0.40 -13.26 17.91
C LEU A 477 -1.68 -12.66 18.51
N MET A 478 -2.07 -13.09 19.72
CA MET A 478 -3.19 -12.53 20.46
C MET A 478 -2.78 -11.26 21.20
N HIS A 479 -3.75 -10.40 21.48
CA HIS A 479 -3.56 -9.31 22.42
C HIS A 479 -3.18 -9.88 23.82
N PRO A 480 -2.19 -9.31 24.54
CA PRO A 480 -1.70 -9.91 25.80
C PRO A 480 -2.75 -9.97 26.92
N GLU A 481 -3.74 -9.09 26.87
CA GLU A 481 -4.79 -8.95 27.90
C GLU A 481 -6.14 -9.56 27.47
N VAL A 482 -6.30 -9.90 26.18
CA VAL A 482 -7.59 -10.34 25.62
C VAL A 482 -7.36 -11.54 24.72
N ASN A 483 -7.58 -12.74 25.27
CA ASN A 483 -7.52 -13.97 24.50
C ASN A 483 -8.63 -13.99 23.43
N GLY A 484 -8.33 -14.53 22.26
CA GLY A 484 -9.23 -14.53 21.11
C GLY A 484 -9.22 -13.24 20.30
N LEU A 485 -8.52 -12.17 20.73
CA LEU A 485 -8.33 -10.96 19.93
C LEU A 485 -6.99 -11.01 19.20
N PHE A 486 -6.99 -10.97 17.87
CA PHE A 486 -5.80 -11.04 17.02
C PHE A 486 -5.59 -9.75 16.22
N PRO A 487 -4.82 -8.78 16.73
CA PRO A 487 -4.51 -7.54 16.01
C PRO A 487 -3.65 -7.82 14.76
N ALA A 488 -4.09 -7.35 13.59
CA ALA A 488 -3.46 -7.68 12.32
C ALA A 488 -3.20 -6.46 11.41
N GLY A 489 -2.21 -6.61 10.53
CA GLY A 489 -1.95 -5.70 9.43
C GLY A 489 -1.40 -4.33 9.84
N GLU A 490 -1.66 -3.32 9.00
CA GLU A 490 -1.10 -1.98 9.19
C GLU A 490 -1.73 -1.22 10.36
N GLY A 491 -3.03 -1.44 10.61
CA GLY A 491 -3.75 -0.80 11.71
C GLY A 491 -3.22 -1.19 13.07
N ALA A 492 -2.86 -2.47 13.25
CA ALA A 492 -2.19 -2.94 14.46
C ALA A 492 -0.71 -2.53 14.54
N GLY A 493 -0.11 -2.08 13.44
CA GLY A 493 1.29 -1.66 13.38
C GLY A 493 2.30 -2.80 13.10
N TYR A 494 1.85 -3.88 12.46
CA TYR A 494 2.67 -5.07 12.13
C TYR A 494 2.94 -5.25 10.62
N ALA A 495 2.29 -4.48 9.76
CA ALA A 495 2.55 -4.43 8.32
C ALA A 495 2.78 -2.99 7.82
N GLY A 496 3.16 -2.83 6.55
CA GLY A 496 3.36 -1.52 5.91
C GLY A 496 3.26 -1.57 4.38
N GLY A 497 2.37 -2.41 3.87
CA GLY A 497 2.09 -2.60 2.45
C GLY A 497 1.27 -3.87 2.19
N ILE A 498 0.64 -3.96 1.01
CA ILE A 498 -0.31 -5.01 0.61
C ILE A 498 0.20 -6.42 0.94
N ILE A 499 1.39 -6.80 0.46
CA ILE A 499 1.94 -8.15 0.68
C ILE A 499 2.25 -8.40 2.16
N SER A 500 2.82 -7.43 2.87
CA SER A 500 3.11 -7.63 4.29
C SER A 500 1.84 -7.75 5.14
N ALA A 501 0.77 -7.04 4.76
CA ALA A 501 -0.52 -7.13 5.42
C ALA A 501 -1.20 -8.48 5.13
N ALA A 502 -1.17 -8.95 3.87
CA ALA A 502 -1.67 -10.26 3.48
C ALA A 502 -0.97 -11.40 4.24
N ILE A 503 0.37 -11.38 4.32
CA ILE A 503 1.16 -12.35 5.10
C ILE A 503 0.77 -12.29 6.59
N ASP A 504 0.62 -11.10 7.14
CA ASP A 504 0.24 -10.94 8.54
C ASP A 504 -1.17 -11.47 8.83
N GLY A 505 -2.08 -11.31 7.86
CA GLY A 505 -3.42 -11.89 7.86
C GLY A 505 -3.40 -13.43 7.89
N GLU A 506 -2.65 -14.08 6.99
CA GLU A 506 -2.51 -15.55 6.99
C GLU A 506 -1.98 -16.07 8.34
N ARG A 507 -1.00 -15.37 8.94
CA ARG A 507 -0.46 -15.75 10.24
C ARG A 507 -1.48 -15.62 11.37
N CYS A 508 -2.28 -14.55 11.37
CA CYS A 508 -3.34 -14.37 12.36
C CYS A 508 -4.45 -15.41 12.17
N ALA A 509 -4.75 -15.80 10.93
CA ALA A 509 -5.67 -16.91 10.64
C ALA A 509 -5.16 -18.24 11.19
N GLU A 510 -3.88 -18.57 10.99
CA GLU A 510 -3.27 -19.79 11.54
C GLU A 510 -3.31 -19.79 13.08
N ALA A 511 -3.01 -18.65 13.71
CA ALA A 511 -3.07 -18.51 15.15
C ALA A 511 -4.50 -18.61 15.70
N ALA A 512 -5.47 -17.96 15.05
CA ALA A 512 -6.89 -18.04 15.37
C ALA A 512 -7.41 -19.48 15.24
N SER A 513 -7.04 -20.17 14.16
CA SER A 513 -7.34 -21.58 13.94
C SER A 513 -6.83 -22.45 15.09
N ASN A 514 -5.57 -22.27 15.50
CA ASN A 514 -4.98 -23.04 16.60
C ASN A 514 -5.66 -22.75 17.94
N TYR A 515 -6.10 -21.51 18.18
CA TYR A 515 -6.78 -21.13 19.40
C TYR A 515 -8.18 -21.75 19.55
N ILE A 516 -8.92 -21.86 18.45
CA ILE A 516 -10.26 -22.47 18.44
C ILE A 516 -10.23 -23.98 18.14
N SER A 517 -9.04 -24.54 17.91
CA SER A 517 -8.84 -25.97 17.66
C SER A 517 -9.07 -26.77 18.93
#